data_AF-A0A0A7LLE8-F1
#
_entry.id   AF-A0A0A7LLE8-F1
#
_cell.length_a   1.000
_cell.length_b   1.000
_cell.length_c   1.000
_cell.angle_alpha   90.00
_cell.angle_beta   90.00
_cell.angle_gamma   90.00
#
_symmetry.space_group_name_H-M   'P 1'
#
loop_
_entity.id
_entity.type
_entity.pdbx_description
1 polymer ?
#
loop_
_entity_poly.entity_id
_entity_poly.type
_entity_poly.pdbx_seq_one_letter_code
_entity_poly.pdbx_strand_id
1 'polypeptide(L)'
;MRYPPVFLRYLLIFCALLLGSSSLHAQNQPSVKTRTTRILFLLDASGSMLAPWEGEPRMEVAKRLLAKMADSLNAYPNLELGLRVYGHLHDKSENNCEDSRLEVPFAAKNARAIKDKLKQITPQGNTPITYSLMQSAGDFPTDKNSRNVLILITDGLESCKGDPCATSIALQRKRVFLKPFVIGIGAEHEFGKQLECLGQYYNAADVKTFRTILNDVIAQTLAKTTVAINLTDADGRPVETNVNLTFINNITGAIEYNYVHYRDDKGKPDALDIDPLQSYDLVINTVPALRANNLQLKPGKANVLSFKSPRGTLWLQSPPLSPNPYGTMQAVIRQAGEPATLVARTFGNRQKLLTGKYEVEILTLPRITRHITIRQGQETVVTYDAPGTLNIITDLKGYGSIYRLNQDDSQTWIYNLPEGGSSKMNVPLQPGNYRLVFRSKNATGSKFSDARTFTIKSGQTTSVSLFGK
;
A
#
# COMPACT_ATOMS: atom_id res chain seq x y z
N MET A 1 27.99 -73.76 -2.55
CA MET A 1 26.93 -73.09 -1.74
C MET A 1 26.37 -71.93 -2.56
N ARG A 2 25.12 -72.07 -3.02
CA ARG A 2 24.38 -71.11 -3.85
C ARG A 2 23.57 -70.20 -2.92
N TYR A 3 23.79 -68.88 -2.96
CA TYR A 3 22.85 -67.92 -2.39
C TYR A 3 21.63 -67.80 -3.33
N PRO A 4 20.38 -67.71 -2.81
CA PRO A 4 19.19 -67.78 -3.64
C PRO A 4 18.91 -66.44 -4.35
N PRO A 5 18.20 -66.45 -5.50
CA PRO A 5 17.97 -65.29 -6.37
C PRO A 5 16.83 -64.39 -5.86
N VAL A 6 16.74 -64.20 -4.55
CA VAL A 6 15.64 -63.47 -3.91
C VAL A 6 16.07 -62.02 -3.60
N PHE A 7 17.35 -61.79 -3.31
CA PHE A 7 17.85 -60.47 -2.92
C PHE A 7 17.82 -59.43 -4.06
N LEU A 8 18.02 -59.87 -5.31
CA LEU A 8 18.03 -58.97 -6.48
C LEU A 8 16.62 -58.49 -6.87
N ARG A 9 15.57 -59.27 -6.57
CA ARG A 9 14.17 -58.87 -6.80
C ARG A 9 13.70 -57.80 -5.82
N TYR A 10 14.14 -57.85 -4.56
CA TYR A 10 13.77 -56.82 -3.58
C TYR A 10 14.52 -55.50 -3.79
N LEU A 11 15.75 -55.53 -4.32
CA LEU A 11 16.50 -54.31 -4.67
C LEU A 11 15.86 -53.53 -5.82
N LEU A 12 15.30 -54.23 -6.83
CA LEU A 12 14.59 -53.61 -7.96
C LEU A 12 13.21 -53.07 -7.58
N ILE A 13 12.51 -53.71 -6.64
CA ILE A 13 11.22 -53.22 -6.13
C ILE A 13 11.41 -51.99 -5.23
N PHE A 14 12.49 -51.92 -4.45
CA PHE A 14 12.81 -50.75 -3.62
C PHE A 14 13.24 -49.54 -4.47
N CYS A 15 13.90 -49.76 -5.60
CA CYS A 15 14.27 -48.69 -6.52
C CYS A 15 13.06 -48.16 -7.34
N ALA A 16 12.06 -49.00 -7.63
CA ALA A 16 10.83 -48.60 -8.31
C ALA A 16 9.85 -47.82 -7.39
N LEU A 17 9.89 -48.05 -6.06
CA LEU A 17 9.08 -47.32 -5.08
C LEU A 17 9.64 -45.93 -4.72
N LEU A 18 10.92 -45.65 -5.03
CA LEU A 18 11.54 -44.33 -4.84
C LEU A 18 11.39 -43.38 -6.04
N LEU A 19 10.83 -43.85 -7.16
CA LEU A 19 10.60 -43.06 -8.38
C LEU A 19 9.14 -42.57 -8.54
N GLY A 20 8.26 -42.88 -7.58
CA GLY A 20 6.80 -42.71 -7.74
C GLY A 20 6.13 -41.55 -7.01
N SER A 21 6.87 -40.57 -6.46
CA SER A 21 6.23 -39.48 -5.69
C SER A 21 6.95 -38.14 -5.75
N SER A 22 7.48 -37.77 -6.92
CA SER A 22 7.73 -36.36 -7.23
C SER A 22 6.50 -35.80 -7.94
N SER A 23 5.43 -35.60 -7.18
CA SER A 23 4.40 -34.63 -7.56
C SER A 23 5.06 -33.26 -7.54
N LEU A 24 5.68 -32.90 -8.67
CA LEU A 24 6.00 -31.52 -9.02
C LEU A 24 4.74 -30.72 -8.71
N HIS A 25 4.79 -29.93 -7.64
CA HIS A 25 3.81 -28.89 -7.40
C HIS A 25 3.99 -27.92 -8.56
N ALA A 26 3.26 -28.17 -9.66
CA ALA A 26 3.02 -27.17 -10.67
C ALA A 26 2.45 -25.98 -9.90
N GLN A 27 3.25 -24.91 -9.80
CA GLN A 27 2.73 -23.63 -9.39
C GLN A 27 1.60 -23.34 -10.38
N ASN A 28 0.36 -23.33 -9.90
CA ASN A 28 -0.79 -22.83 -10.65
C ASN A 28 -0.50 -21.36 -10.93
N GLN A 29 0.26 -21.10 -11.99
CA GLN A 29 0.55 -19.76 -12.45
C GLN A 29 -0.77 -19.26 -13.05
N PRO A 30 -1.44 -18.28 -12.43
CA PRO A 30 -2.69 -17.79 -12.95
C PRO A 30 -2.47 -17.37 -14.41
N SER A 31 -3.31 -17.87 -15.31
CA SER A 31 -3.28 -17.48 -16.72
C SER A 31 -3.34 -15.95 -16.79
N VAL A 32 -2.29 -15.33 -17.32
CA VAL A 32 -2.27 -13.88 -17.55
C VAL A 32 -3.38 -13.56 -18.55
N LYS A 33 -4.56 -13.15 -18.06
CA LYS A 33 -5.64 -12.69 -18.94
C LYS A 33 -5.13 -11.45 -19.65
N THR A 34 -5.00 -11.54 -20.97
CA THR A 34 -4.60 -10.41 -21.81
C THR A 34 -5.61 -9.28 -21.63
N ARG A 35 -5.15 -8.14 -21.12
CA ARG A 35 -5.99 -6.98 -20.80
C ARG A 35 -6.36 -6.24 -22.09
N THR A 36 -7.64 -5.97 -22.33
CA THR A 36 -8.06 -5.15 -23.47
C THR A 36 -7.79 -3.67 -23.16
N THR A 37 -7.18 -2.96 -24.09
CA THR A 37 -7.05 -1.50 -24.01
C THR A 37 -8.14 -0.86 -24.87
N ARG A 38 -8.79 0.17 -24.34
CA ARG A 38 -9.81 0.97 -25.02
C ARG A 38 -9.32 2.40 -25.12
N ILE A 39 -9.28 2.95 -26.32
CA ILE A 39 -8.88 4.33 -26.55
C ILE A 39 -10.06 5.08 -27.17
N LEU A 40 -10.59 6.06 -26.43
CA LEU A 40 -11.56 7.02 -26.95
C LEU A 40 -10.83 8.27 -27.42
N PHE A 41 -10.96 8.58 -28.70
CA PHE A 41 -10.61 9.91 -29.18
C PHE A 41 -11.73 10.87 -28.85
N LEU A 42 -11.40 11.96 -28.16
CA LEU A 42 -12.29 13.09 -27.94
C LEU A 42 -11.79 14.27 -28.75
N LEU A 43 -12.42 14.50 -29.90
CA LEU A 43 -12.00 15.53 -30.86
C LEU A 43 -12.82 16.82 -30.64
N ASP A 44 -12.09 17.92 -30.49
CA ASP A 44 -12.63 19.27 -30.58
C ASP A 44 -12.99 19.60 -32.02
N ALA A 45 -14.25 19.94 -32.25
CA ALA A 45 -14.74 20.49 -33.49
C ALA A 45 -15.51 21.79 -33.26
N SER A 46 -15.13 22.57 -32.25
CA SER A 46 -15.64 23.91 -32.06
C SER A 46 -15.11 24.87 -33.14
N GLY A 47 -15.76 26.03 -33.29
CA GLY A 47 -15.40 27.01 -34.32
C GLY A 47 -13.95 27.51 -34.25
N SER A 48 -13.27 27.44 -33.10
CA SER A 48 -11.85 27.81 -32.98
C SER A 48 -10.93 26.93 -33.84
N MET A 49 -11.33 25.68 -34.11
CA MET A 49 -10.58 24.73 -34.92
C MET A 49 -10.51 25.09 -36.41
N LEU A 50 -11.26 26.11 -36.86
CA LEU A 50 -11.12 26.71 -38.19
C LEU A 50 -9.91 27.65 -38.30
N ALA A 51 -9.33 28.08 -37.18
CA ALA A 51 -8.17 28.96 -37.18
C ALA A 51 -6.97 28.28 -37.87
N PRO A 52 -6.13 29.05 -38.58
CA PRO A 52 -4.94 28.52 -39.23
C PRO A 52 -3.85 28.15 -38.20
N TRP A 53 -3.11 27.10 -38.50
CA TRP A 53 -1.89 26.67 -37.81
C TRP A 53 -0.92 26.09 -38.85
N GLU A 54 0.30 26.64 -38.94
CA GLU A 54 1.28 26.32 -39.97
C GLU A 54 0.76 26.42 -41.43
N GLY A 55 -0.20 27.34 -41.66
CA GLY A 55 -0.77 27.59 -43.00
C GLY A 55 -1.94 26.69 -43.39
N GLU A 56 -2.39 25.77 -42.52
CA GLU A 56 -3.57 24.93 -42.72
C GLU A 56 -4.55 25.07 -41.53
N PRO A 57 -5.86 24.83 -41.69
CA PRO A 57 -6.79 24.84 -40.54
C PRO A 57 -6.43 23.79 -39.49
N ARG A 58 -6.49 24.15 -38.20
CA ARG A 58 -6.21 23.23 -37.06
C ARG A 58 -6.98 21.91 -37.16
N MET A 59 -8.24 21.97 -37.57
CA MET A 59 -9.09 20.80 -37.80
C MET A 59 -8.51 19.83 -38.84
N GLU A 60 -7.99 20.32 -39.96
CA GLU A 60 -7.44 19.45 -41.01
C GLU A 60 -6.17 18.74 -40.54
N VAL A 61 -5.35 19.45 -39.75
CA VAL A 61 -4.20 18.85 -39.10
C VAL A 61 -4.63 17.77 -38.09
N ALA A 62 -5.61 18.07 -37.23
CA ALA A 62 -6.16 17.13 -36.25
C ALA A 62 -6.73 15.86 -36.91
N LYS A 63 -7.58 16.00 -37.94
CA LYS A 63 -8.14 14.87 -38.71
C LYS A 63 -7.06 13.99 -39.30
N ARG A 64 -6.06 14.59 -39.97
CA ARG A 64 -4.95 13.86 -40.61
C ARG A 64 -4.13 13.06 -39.60
N LEU A 65 -3.91 13.62 -38.40
CA LEU A 65 -3.15 12.96 -37.34
C LEU A 65 -3.96 11.85 -36.68
N LEU A 66 -5.22 12.10 -36.34
CA LEU A 66 -6.13 11.10 -35.78
C LEU A 66 -6.30 9.92 -36.73
N ALA A 67 -6.45 10.18 -38.04
CA ALA A 67 -6.52 9.14 -39.06
C ALA A 67 -5.28 8.24 -39.08
N LYS A 68 -4.08 8.83 -39.06
CA LYS A 68 -2.81 8.07 -39.00
C LYS A 68 -2.68 7.28 -37.71
N MET A 69 -3.08 7.87 -36.59
CA MET A 69 -3.04 7.21 -35.29
C MET A 69 -3.98 6.03 -35.24
N ALA A 70 -5.22 6.20 -35.71
CA ALA A 70 -6.19 5.13 -35.80
C ALA A 70 -5.62 3.96 -36.61
N ASP A 71 -4.97 4.23 -37.76
CA ASP A 71 -4.31 3.21 -38.57
C ASP A 71 -3.17 2.48 -37.82
N SER A 72 -2.26 3.22 -37.18
CA SER A 72 -1.16 2.65 -36.39
C SER A 72 -1.66 1.78 -35.24
N LEU A 73 -2.67 2.26 -34.52
CA LEU A 73 -3.30 1.54 -33.41
C LEU A 73 -4.07 0.32 -33.89
N ASN A 74 -4.66 0.38 -35.08
CA ASN A 74 -5.37 -0.73 -35.69
C ASN A 74 -4.50 -1.98 -35.85
N ALA A 75 -3.18 -1.87 -35.84
CA ALA A 75 -2.29 -3.02 -35.92
C ALA A 75 -2.28 -3.86 -34.62
N TYR A 76 -2.51 -3.24 -33.46
CA TYR A 76 -2.34 -3.90 -32.17
C TYR A 76 -3.48 -4.92 -31.88
N PRO A 77 -3.15 -6.07 -31.26
CA PRO A 77 -4.15 -7.00 -30.74
C PRO A 77 -4.74 -6.47 -29.43
N ASN A 78 -5.96 -6.89 -29.09
CA ASN A 78 -6.66 -6.54 -27.84
C ASN A 78 -6.82 -5.02 -27.62
N LEU A 79 -7.06 -4.29 -28.71
CA LEU A 79 -7.30 -2.86 -28.71
C LEU A 79 -8.65 -2.53 -29.35
N GLU A 80 -9.43 -1.71 -28.68
CA GLU A 80 -10.69 -1.15 -29.19
C GLU A 80 -10.56 0.37 -29.30
N LEU A 81 -11.08 0.93 -30.39
CA LEU A 81 -11.03 2.37 -30.67
C LEU A 81 -12.45 2.92 -30.80
N GLY A 82 -12.67 4.12 -30.26
CA GLY A 82 -13.89 4.91 -30.44
C GLY A 82 -13.58 6.36 -30.76
N LEU A 83 -14.58 7.10 -31.26
CA LEU A 83 -14.50 8.53 -31.55
C LEU A 83 -15.74 9.24 -31.00
N ARG A 84 -15.54 10.16 -30.06
CA ARG A 84 -16.51 11.18 -29.66
C ARG A 84 -16.03 12.54 -30.14
N VAL A 85 -16.97 13.37 -30.54
CA VAL A 85 -16.71 14.71 -31.07
C VAL A 85 -17.64 15.69 -30.37
N TYR A 86 -17.14 16.90 -30.13
CA TYR A 86 -17.93 17.98 -29.53
C TYR A 86 -17.82 19.27 -30.35
N GLY A 87 -18.87 20.09 -30.27
CA GLY A 87 -18.93 21.39 -30.95
C GLY A 87 -19.19 21.31 -32.45
N HIS A 88 -19.61 20.17 -33.00
CA HIS A 88 -19.85 20.00 -34.44
C HIS A 88 -21.33 19.87 -34.83
N LEU A 89 -22.26 19.88 -33.87
CA LEU A 89 -23.69 19.66 -34.14
C LEU A 89 -24.47 20.95 -34.28
N HIS A 90 -24.08 21.97 -33.52
CA HIS A 90 -24.80 23.23 -33.41
C HIS A 90 -23.91 24.41 -33.78
N ASP A 91 -24.52 25.47 -34.28
CA ASP A 91 -23.80 26.72 -34.55
C ASP A 91 -23.40 27.41 -33.23
N LYS A 92 -22.29 28.16 -33.26
CA LYS A 92 -21.79 28.90 -32.10
C LYS A 92 -22.84 29.86 -31.52
N SER A 93 -23.70 30.43 -32.37
CA SER A 93 -24.77 31.35 -31.96
C SER A 93 -25.83 30.70 -31.07
N GLU A 94 -26.02 29.38 -31.13
CA GLU A 94 -26.97 28.64 -30.29
C GLU A 94 -26.47 28.51 -28.84
N ASN A 95 -25.18 28.77 -28.60
CA ASN A 95 -24.53 28.68 -27.30
C ASN A 95 -24.76 27.33 -26.58
N ASN A 96 -24.84 26.24 -27.35
CA ASN A 96 -25.13 24.91 -26.82
C ASN A 96 -23.90 24.32 -26.11
N CYS A 97 -24.00 24.19 -24.78
CA CYS A 97 -22.95 23.64 -23.93
C CYS A 97 -23.08 22.13 -23.65
N GLU A 98 -23.96 21.46 -24.38
CA GLU A 98 -24.20 20.02 -24.35
C GLU A 98 -23.94 19.37 -25.73
N ASP A 99 -23.29 20.10 -26.64
CA ASP A 99 -22.92 19.61 -27.98
C ASP A 99 -21.76 18.59 -27.89
N SER A 100 -22.11 17.31 -27.72
CA SER A 100 -21.15 16.20 -27.70
C SER A 100 -21.81 14.90 -28.12
N ARG A 101 -21.23 14.18 -29.09
CA ARG A 101 -21.77 12.90 -29.58
C ARG A 101 -20.69 11.84 -29.80
N LEU A 102 -20.98 10.63 -29.35
CA LEU A 102 -20.21 9.44 -29.72
C LEU A 102 -20.51 9.11 -31.18
N GLU A 103 -19.60 9.49 -32.06
CA GLU A 103 -19.76 9.35 -33.51
C GLU A 103 -19.37 7.97 -34.01
N VAL A 104 -18.40 7.33 -33.35
CA VAL A 104 -17.99 5.97 -33.64
C VAL A 104 -17.89 5.20 -32.31
N PRO A 105 -18.79 4.25 -32.05
CA PRO A 105 -18.71 3.38 -30.87
C PRO A 105 -17.43 2.54 -30.85
N PHE A 106 -17.06 2.02 -29.68
CA PHE A 106 -15.90 1.14 -29.53
C PHE A 106 -16.05 -0.13 -30.37
N ALA A 107 -15.02 -0.43 -31.16
CA ALA A 107 -14.87 -1.72 -31.81
C ALA A 107 -13.39 -2.08 -31.98
N ALA A 108 -13.12 -3.37 -32.15
CA ALA A 108 -11.81 -3.83 -32.61
C ALA A 108 -11.60 -3.44 -34.07
N LYS A 109 -10.34 -3.14 -34.44
CA LYS A 109 -9.95 -2.77 -35.81
C LYS A 109 -10.75 -1.60 -36.42
N ASN A 110 -11.17 -0.64 -35.60
CA ASN A 110 -12.14 0.41 -35.96
C ASN A 110 -11.59 1.61 -36.76
N ALA A 111 -10.32 1.59 -37.17
CA ALA A 111 -9.68 2.74 -37.80
C ALA A 111 -10.40 3.24 -39.06
N ARG A 112 -10.97 2.33 -39.88
CA ARG A 112 -11.69 2.71 -41.09
C ARG A 112 -12.93 3.55 -40.79
N ALA A 113 -13.77 3.11 -39.84
CA ALA A 113 -14.98 3.82 -39.47
C ALA A 113 -14.66 5.22 -38.91
N ILE A 114 -13.63 5.32 -38.08
CA ILE A 114 -13.11 6.59 -37.57
C ILE A 114 -12.72 7.51 -38.73
N LYS A 115 -11.89 7.04 -39.67
CA LYS A 115 -11.45 7.85 -40.82
C LYS A 115 -12.59 8.31 -41.71
N ASP A 116 -13.55 7.44 -41.98
CA ASP A 116 -14.69 7.79 -42.82
C ASP A 116 -15.58 8.84 -42.13
N LYS A 117 -15.68 8.77 -40.81
CA LYS A 117 -16.40 9.77 -40.04
C LYS A 117 -15.69 11.12 -39.94
N LEU A 118 -14.36 11.13 -39.77
CA LEU A 118 -13.55 12.35 -39.76
C LEU A 118 -13.74 13.22 -41.01
N LYS A 119 -13.95 12.60 -42.17
CA LYS A 119 -14.19 13.33 -43.43
C LYS A 119 -15.49 14.16 -43.42
N GLN A 120 -16.46 13.76 -42.59
CA GLN A 120 -17.78 14.38 -42.50
C GLN A 120 -17.87 15.45 -41.42
N ILE A 121 -16.86 15.55 -40.55
CA ILE A 121 -16.88 16.47 -39.41
C ILE A 121 -16.43 17.87 -39.86
N THR A 122 -17.26 18.86 -39.56
CA THR A 122 -16.99 20.28 -39.80
C THR A 122 -17.03 21.03 -38.47
N PRO A 123 -16.10 21.95 -38.19
CA PRO A 123 -16.16 22.71 -36.95
C PRO A 123 -17.25 23.78 -36.97
N GLN A 124 -18.03 23.95 -35.89
CA GLN A 124 -19.16 24.89 -35.86
C GLN A 124 -19.33 25.64 -34.52
N GLY A 125 -19.59 24.89 -33.45
CA GLY A 125 -20.14 25.36 -32.18
C GLY A 125 -19.11 25.76 -31.12
N ASN A 126 -19.54 25.61 -29.86
CA ASN A 126 -18.76 25.90 -28.65
C ASN A 126 -17.85 24.75 -28.23
N THR A 127 -17.10 24.95 -27.14
CA THR A 127 -16.07 24.02 -26.62
C THR A 127 -16.50 23.41 -25.27
N PRO A 128 -17.56 22.56 -25.20
CA PRO A 128 -18.05 21.99 -23.94
C PRO A 128 -17.20 20.81 -23.45
N ILE A 129 -15.98 21.09 -23.02
CA ILE A 129 -14.97 20.06 -22.62
C ILE A 129 -15.49 19.23 -21.45
N THR A 130 -15.96 19.89 -20.40
CA THR A 130 -16.43 19.29 -19.14
C THR A 130 -17.59 18.33 -19.40
N TYR A 131 -18.61 18.80 -20.12
CA TYR A 131 -19.75 17.95 -20.49
C TYR A 131 -19.29 16.76 -21.32
N SER A 132 -18.44 16.99 -22.32
CA SER A 132 -17.91 15.95 -23.19
C SER A 132 -17.10 14.89 -22.45
N LEU A 133 -16.26 15.29 -21.49
CA LEU A 133 -15.50 14.40 -20.62
C LEU A 133 -16.44 13.56 -19.75
N MET A 134 -17.50 14.16 -19.18
CA MET A 134 -18.50 13.42 -18.40
C MET A 134 -19.25 12.38 -19.24
N GLN A 135 -19.69 12.74 -20.45
CA GLN A 135 -20.36 11.81 -21.37
C GLN A 135 -19.43 10.68 -21.81
N SER A 136 -18.17 11.02 -22.11
CA SER A 136 -17.13 10.05 -22.47
C SER A 136 -16.95 8.96 -21.40
N ALA A 137 -17.10 9.31 -20.12
CA ALA A 137 -17.02 8.35 -19.02
C ALA A 137 -18.05 7.22 -19.15
N GLY A 138 -19.23 7.51 -19.73
CA GLY A 138 -20.31 6.56 -19.95
C GLY A 138 -20.15 5.73 -21.23
N ASP A 139 -19.32 6.18 -22.17
CA ASP A 139 -19.09 5.46 -23.43
C ASP A 139 -18.19 4.23 -23.24
N PHE A 140 -17.34 4.22 -22.21
CA PHE A 140 -16.48 3.07 -21.91
C PHE A 140 -17.31 1.91 -21.36
N PRO A 141 -17.21 0.70 -21.95
CA PRO A 141 -17.84 -0.49 -21.39
C PRO A 141 -17.36 -0.74 -19.96
N THR A 142 -18.28 -1.14 -19.09
CA THR A 142 -17.98 -1.43 -17.69
C THR A 142 -17.26 -2.77 -17.58
N ASP A 143 -15.94 -2.74 -17.57
CA ASP A 143 -15.08 -3.89 -17.39
C ASP A 143 -13.92 -3.54 -16.44
N LYS A 144 -13.69 -4.39 -15.44
CA LYS A 144 -12.58 -4.21 -14.49
C LYS A 144 -11.25 -4.66 -15.07
N ASN A 145 -11.26 -5.45 -16.14
CA ASN A 145 -10.08 -6.00 -16.78
C ASN A 145 -9.75 -5.30 -18.11
N SER A 146 -10.14 -4.03 -18.27
CA SER A 146 -9.73 -3.19 -19.39
C SER A 146 -8.92 -1.98 -18.95
N ARG A 147 -8.10 -1.43 -19.84
CA ARG A 147 -7.48 -0.11 -19.69
C ARG A 147 -8.30 0.89 -20.49
N ASN A 148 -8.84 1.92 -19.85
CA ASN A 148 -9.64 2.93 -20.55
C ASN A 148 -8.82 4.22 -20.63
N VAL A 149 -8.50 4.65 -21.84
CA VAL A 149 -7.72 5.87 -22.10
C VAL A 149 -8.56 6.80 -22.96
N LEU A 150 -8.64 8.06 -22.54
CA LEU A 150 -9.29 9.13 -23.28
C LEU A 150 -8.22 10.10 -23.77
N ILE A 151 -8.14 10.28 -25.09
CA ILE A 151 -7.21 11.22 -25.70
C ILE A 151 -8.01 12.43 -26.14
N LEU A 152 -7.86 13.53 -25.40
CA LEU A 152 -8.50 14.80 -25.71
C LEU A 152 -7.62 15.54 -26.71
N ILE A 153 -8.18 15.94 -27.85
CA ILE A 153 -7.50 16.72 -28.88
C ILE A 153 -8.27 18.03 -29.01
N THR A 154 -7.70 19.11 -28.51
CA THR A 154 -8.32 20.45 -28.46
C THR A 154 -7.33 21.52 -28.82
N ASP A 155 -7.81 22.71 -29.18
CA ASP A 155 -6.98 23.90 -29.40
C ASP A 155 -7.12 24.96 -28.31
N GLY A 156 -7.90 24.69 -27.25
CA GLY A 156 -8.23 25.72 -26.28
C GLY A 156 -8.86 25.25 -24.97
N LEU A 157 -9.45 26.24 -24.30
CA LEU A 157 -10.04 26.11 -22.98
C LEU A 157 -11.56 25.96 -23.08
N GLU A 158 -12.14 25.49 -21.97
CA GLU A 158 -13.57 25.44 -21.75
C GLU A 158 -14.24 26.80 -21.99
N SER A 159 -15.21 26.87 -22.91
CA SER A 159 -16.03 28.07 -23.13
C SER A 159 -17.40 28.01 -22.45
N CYS A 160 -17.74 26.87 -21.83
CA CYS A 160 -19.06 26.61 -21.23
C CYS A 160 -19.08 26.64 -19.69
N LYS A 161 -18.12 27.35 -19.06
CA LYS A 161 -18.04 27.56 -17.60
C LYS A 161 -17.98 26.27 -16.75
N GLY A 162 -17.60 25.15 -17.36
CA GLY A 162 -17.35 23.90 -16.64
C GLY A 162 -16.01 23.92 -15.89
N ASP A 163 -15.80 22.89 -15.07
CA ASP A 163 -14.51 22.61 -14.41
C ASP A 163 -13.89 21.33 -14.99
N PRO A 164 -13.01 21.45 -16.00
CA PRO A 164 -12.31 20.31 -16.59
C PRO A 164 -11.45 19.56 -15.57
N CYS A 165 -10.88 20.27 -14.58
CA CYS A 165 -10.01 19.69 -13.56
C CYS A 165 -10.76 18.72 -12.65
N ALA A 166 -11.89 19.17 -12.08
CA ALA A 166 -12.74 18.33 -11.25
C ALA A 166 -13.25 17.11 -12.03
N THR A 167 -13.57 17.31 -13.30
CA THR A 167 -14.03 16.25 -14.20
C THR A 167 -12.94 15.22 -14.52
N SER A 168 -11.70 15.65 -14.71
CA SER A 168 -10.55 14.75 -14.88
C SER A 168 -10.37 13.82 -13.67
N ILE A 169 -10.47 14.36 -12.45
CA ILE A 169 -10.40 13.55 -11.21
C ILE A 169 -11.56 12.54 -11.16
N ALA A 170 -12.77 12.95 -11.54
CA ALA A 170 -13.93 12.06 -11.60
C ALA A 170 -13.75 10.93 -12.64
N LEU A 171 -13.14 11.21 -13.79
CA LEU A 171 -12.79 10.21 -14.79
C LEU A 171 -11.78 9.18 -14.26
N GLN A 172 -10.74 9.64 -13.58
CA GLN A 172 -9.72 8.75 -13.02
C GLN A 172 -10.30 7.84 -11.93
N ARG A 173 -11.25 8.32 -11.11
CA ARG A 173 -12.02 7.48 -10.17
C ARG A 173 -12.83 6.38 -10.87
N LYS A 174 -13.23 6.60 -12.12
CA LYS A 174 -13.87 5.60 -12.99
C LYS A 174 -12.85 4.76 -13.79
N ARG A 175 -11.55 4.85 -13.47
CA ARG A 175 -10.43 4.20 -14.18
C ARG A 175 -10.33 4.59 -15.66
N VAL A 176 -10.72 5.82 -15.99
CA VAL A 176 -10.53 6.43 -17.32
C VAL A 176 -9.38 7.43 -17.24
N PHE A 177 -8.30 7.17 -17.98
CA PHE A 177 -7.09 7.99 -17.98
C PHE A 177 -7.15 9.03 -19.07
N LEU A 178 -7.26 10.30 -18.69
CA LEU A 178 -7.23 11.43 -19.60
C LEU A 178 -5.79 11.74 -20.04
N LYS A 179 -5.61 11.91 -21.35
CA LYS A 179 -4.37 12.37 -22.01
C LYS A 179 -4.69 13.60 -22.87
N PRO A 180 -4.46 14.81 -22.36
CA PRO A 180 -4.70 16.04 -23.11
C PRO A 180 -3.62 16.29 -24.16
N PHE A 181 -4.05 16.48 -25.40
CA PHE A 181 -3.24 16.95 -26.53
C PHE A 181 -3.78 18.29 -26.97
N VAL A 182 -2.91 19.29 -26.96
CA VAL A 182 -3.31 20.65 -27.28
C VAL A 182 -2.59 21.13 -28.53
N ILE A 183 -3.37 21.65 -29.47
CA ILE A 183 -2.93 22.09 -30.79
C ILE A 183 -2.83 23.62 -30.80
N GLY A 184 -1.69 24.15 -31.23
CA GLY A 184 -1.56 25.56 -31.57
C GLY A 184 -1.53 26.52 -30.38
N ILE A 185 -1.15 26.05 -29.18
CA ILE A 185 -0.73 26.94 -28.10
C ILE A 185 0.63 27.53 -28.50
N GLY A 186 0.63 28.81 -28.88
CA GLY A 186 1.87 29.60 -28.97
C GLY A 186 2.61 29.60 -27.62
N ALA A 187 3.80 30.20 -27.55
CA ALA A 187 4.66 30.21 -26.35
C ALA A 187 4.12 31.02 -25.14
N GLU A 188 2.80 31.00 -24.91
CA GLU A 188 2.10 31.73 -23.85
C GLU A 188 1.93 30.82 -22.63
N HIS A 189 2.73 31.10 -21.59
CA HIS A 189 2.80 30.37 -20.33
C HIS A 189 1.47 30.28 -19.53
N GLU A 190 0.47 31.09 -19.86
CA GLU A 190 -0.80 31.19 -19.10
C GLU A 190 -1.77 30.03 -19.38
N PHE A 191 -1.80 29.52 -20.63
CA PHE A 191 -2.69 28.40 -21.02
C PHE A 191 -2.29 27.07 -20.37
N GLY A 192 -0.98 26.84 -20.19
CA GLY A 192 -0.47 25.60 -19.62
C GLY A 192 -0.97 25.34 -18.20
N LYS A 193 -1.01 26.36 -17.35
CA LYS A 193 -1.43 26.24 -15.93
C LYS A 193 -2.88 25.81 -15.78
N GLN A 194 -3.77 26.24 -16.68
CA GLN A 194 -5.19 25.90 -16.61
C GLN A 194 -5.46 24.46 -17.06
N LEU A 195 -4.53 23.84 -17.81
CA LEU A 195 -4.64 22.47 -18.32
C LEU A 195 -3.77 21.47 -17.55
N GLU A 196 -2.84 21.92 -16.70
CA GLU A 196 -2.00 21.07 -15.83
C GLU A 196 -2.82 20.13 -14.95
N CYS A 197 -3.98 20.59 -14.47
CA CYS A 197 -4.88 19.78 -13.66
C CYS A 197 -5.50 18.59 -14.41
N LEU A 198 -5.53 18.63 -15.75
CA LEU A 198 -6.01 17.53 -16.59
C LEU A 198 -5.00 16.39 -16.69
N GLY A 199 -3.78 16.60 -16.18
CA GLY A 199 -2.65 15.70 -16.25
C GLY A 199 -1.50 16.30 -17.06
N GLN A 200 -0.50 15.47 -17.36
CA GLN A 200 0.56 15.86 -18.29
C GLN A 200 -0.08 16.14 -19.66
N TYR A 201 -0.11 17.41 -20.06
CA TYR A 201 -0.56 17.82 -21.39
C TYR A 201 0.62 17.83 -22.36
N TYR A 202 0.28 17.67 -23.63
CA TYR A 202 1.23 17.64 -24.72
C TYR A 202 0.97 18.82 -25.63
N ASN A 203 1.86 19.83 -25.57
CA ASN A 203 1.84 20.94 -26.51
C ASN A 203 2.65 20.55 -27.75
N ALA A 204 2.00 20.58 -28.91
CA ALA A 204 2.71 20.54 -30.16
C ALA A 204 2.84 21.95 -30.73
N ALA A 205 4.07 22.48 -30.72
CA ALA A 205 4.39 23.71 -31.41
C ALA A 205 4.27 23.55 -32.95
N ASP A 206 4.52 22.33 -33.45
CA ASP A 206 4.52 21.98 -34.86
C ASP A 206 3.99 20.54 -35.11
N VAL A 207 3.68 20.23 -36.38
CA VAL A 207 3.15 18.91 -36.79
C VAL A 207 4.10 17.74 -36.49
N LYS A 208 5.41 17.94 -36.56
CA LYS A 208 6.41 16.88 -36.31
C LYS A 208 6.48 16.55 -34.81
N THR A 209 6.50 17.57 -33.97
CA THR A 209 6.47 17.45 -32.51
C THR A 209 5.20 16.74 -32.06
N PHE A 210 4.03 17.10 -32.61
CA PHE A 210 2.78 16.38 -32.33
C PHE A 210 2.89 14.88 -32.60
N ARG A 211 3.41 14.49 -33.78
CA ARG A 211 3.54 13.07 -34.18
C ARG A 211 4.42 12.28 -33.21
N THR A 212 5.54 12.86 -32.77
CA THR A 212 6.44 12.22 -31.82
C THR A 212 5.74 11.97 -30.49
N ILE A 213 5.11 13.01 -29.94
CA ILE A 213 4.44 12.90 -28.65
C ILE A 213 3.28 11.91 -28.69
N LEU A 214 2.53 11.89 -29.79
CA LEU A 214 1.43 10.95 -29.98
C LEU A 214 1.92 9.50 -30.01
N ASN A 215 3.00 9.22 -30.74
CA ASN A 215 3.64 7.89 -30.76
C ASN A 215 4.14 7.49 -29.37
N ASP A 216 4.69 8.43 -28.62
CA ASP A 216 5.13 8.19 -27.24
C ASP A 216 3.95 7.79 -26.36
N VAL A 217 2.82 8.50 -26.41
CA VAL A 217 1.63 8.13 -25.63
C VAL A 217 1.10 6.74 -26.00
N ILE A 218 1.13 6.37 -27.28
CA ILE A 218 0.77 5.02 -27.74
C ILE A 218 1.72 3.99 -27.14
N ALA A 219 3.03 4.22 -27.24
CA ALA A 219 4.04 3.33 -26.68
C ALA A 219 3.88 3.21 -25.15
N GLN A 220 3.65 4.30 -24.44
CA GLN A 220 3.43 4.30 -22.99
C GLN A 220 2.15 3.55 -22.58
N THR A 221 1.10 3.63 -23.38
CA THR A 221 -0.20 2.99 -23.11
C THR A 221 -0.16 1.48 -23.36
N LEU A 222 0.61 1.05 -24.36
CA LEU A 222 0.61 -0.34 -24.83
C LEU A 222 1.83 -1.16 -24.38
N ALA A 223 2.97 -0.52 -24.12
CA ALA A 223 4.16 -1.22 -23.68
C ALA A 223 4.05 -1.68 -22.22
N LYS A 224 4.54 -2.89 -21.96
CA LYS A 224 4.62 -3.43 -20.60
C LYS A 224 5.60 -2.60 -19.78
N THR A 225 5.16 -2.15 -18.62
CA THR A 225 6.02 -1.48 -17.64
C THR A 225 6.27 -2.45 -16.51
N THR A 226 7.54 -2.70 -16.21
CA THR A 226 7.91 -3.57 -15.10
C THR A 226 8.59 -2.78 -14.02
N VAL A 227 8.31 -3.10 -12.75
CA VAL A 227 8.92 -2.47 -11.59
C VAL A 227 9.63 -3.54 -10.77
N ALA A 228 10.94 -3.39 -10.64
CA ALA A 228 11.78 -4.16 -9.74
C ALA A 228 12.08 -3.29 -8.52
N ILE A 229 11.76 -3.79 -7.32
CA ILE A 229 11.99 -3.08 -6.06
C ILE A 229 13.18 -3.72 -5.37
N ASN A 230 14.19 -2.95 -5.03
CA ASN A 230 15.30 -3.37 -4.19
C ASN A 230 15.08 -2.83 -2.78
N LEU A 231 14.97 -3.73 -1.81
CA LEU A 231 15.02 -3.37 -0.40
C LEU A 231 16.46 -3.53 0.09
N THR A 232 17.10 -2.40 0.41
CA THR A 232 18.53 -2.36 0.70
C THR A 232 18.83 -2.14 2.17
N ASP A 233 20.00 -2.56 2.60
CA ASP A 233 20.56 -2.17 3.89
C ASP A 233 21.05 -0.71 3.89
N ALA A 234 21.67 -0.28 4.99
CA ALA A 234 22.22 1.07 5.13
C ALA A 234 23.31 1.39 4.09
N ASP A 235 24.07 0.35 3.68
CA ASP A 235 25.17 0.41 2.72
C ASP A 235 24.70 0.30 1.26
N GLY A 236 23.41 0.07 1.03
CA GLY A 236 22.82 -0.05 -0.31
C GLY A 236 22.82 -1.47 -0.88
N ARG A 237 23.17 -2.50 -0.09
CA ARG A 237 23.16 -3.90 -0.53
C ARG A 237 21.73 -4.47 -0.49
N PRO A 238 21.24 -5.16 -1.54
CA PRO A 238 19.89 -5.71 -1.61
C PRO A 238 19.78 -7.02 -0.80
N VAL A 239 19.62 -6.88 0.52
CA VAL A 239 19.63 -8.01 1.47
C VAL A 239 18.26 -8.30 2.08
N GLU A 240 17.29 -7.41 1.92
CA GLU A 240 15.96 -7.58 2.49
C GLU A 240 14.97 -8.17 1.48
N THR A 241 14.05 -9.01 1.98
CA THR A 241 12.98 -9.62 1.17
C THR A 241 11.84 -10.12 2.06
N ASN A 242 10.78 -10.67 1.46
CA ASN A 242 9.58 -11.18 2.14
C ASN A 242 8.84 -10.12 2.96
N VAL A 243 8.81 -8.90 2.45
CA VAL A 243 8.08 -7.77 3.05
C VAL A 243 6.88 -7.43 2.18
N ASN A 244 5.71 -7.24 2.77
CA ASN A 244 4.53 -6.85 2.01
C ASN A 244 4.72 -5.45 1.41
N LEU A 245 4.41 -5.32 0.13
CA LEU A 245 4.40 -4.11 -0.65
C LEU A 245 2.96 -3.77 -1.02
N THR A 246 2.53 -2.55 -0.69
CA THR A 246 1.19 -2.07 -1.01
C THR A 246 1.31 -0.84 -1.89
N PHE A 247 0.79 -0.95 -3.12
CA PHE A 247 0.70 0.17 -4.05
C PHE A 247 -0.67 0.81 -3.93
N ILE A 248 -0.67 2.10 -3.64
CA ILE A 248 -1.88 2.91 -3.41
C ILE A 248 -1.95 3.94 -4.53
N ASN A 249 -3.07 4.01 -5.23
CA ASN A 249 -3.28 5.05 -6.22
C ASN A 249 -3.27 6.43 -5.53
N ASN A 250 -2.36 7.32 -5.95
CA ASN A 250 -2.12 8.61 -5.29
C ASN A 250 -3.32 9.58 -5.38
N ILE A 251 -4.24 9.35 -6.34
CA ILE A 251 -5.34 10.26 -6.62
C ILE A 251 -6.64 9.78 -5.96
N THR A 252 -6.89 8.48 -6.00
CA THR A 252 -8.12 7.87 -5.46
C THR A 252 -7.95 7.33 -4.05
N GLY A 253 -6.71 7.09 -3.59
CA GLY A 253 -6.41 6.39 -2.34
C GLY A 253 -6.71 4.89 -2.37
N ALA A 254 -7.13 4.34 -3.52
CA ALA A 254 -7.46 2.93 -3.66
C ALA A 254 -6.19 2.07 -3.61
N ILE A 255 -6.29 0.90 -2.97
CA ILE A 255 -5.24 -0.12 -3.01
C ILE A 255 -5.34 -0.85 -4.34
N GLU A 256 -4.30 -0.74 -5.17
CA GLU A 256 -4.29 -1.31 -6.52
C GLU A 256 -3.50 -2.63 -6.57
N TYR A 257 -2.40 -2.72 -5.81
CA TYR A 257 -1.61 -3.95 -5.76
C TYR A 257 -1.13 -4.27 -4.35
N ASN A 258 -1.11 -5.57 -4.04
CA ASN A 258 -0.46 -6.13 -2.86
C ASN A 258 0.45 -7.26 -3.31
N TYR A 259 1.73 -7.13 -2.97
CA TYR A 259 2.74 -8.15 -3.26
C TYR A 259 3.51 -8.48 -1.98
N VAL A 260 4.11 -9.65 -1.95
CA VAL A 260 5.17 -9.97 -0.99
C VAL A 260 6.47 -9.85 -1.77
N HIS A 261 7.34 -8.94 -1.35
CA HIS A 261 8.63 -8.72 -2.02
C HIS A 261 9.40 -10.03 -2.13
N TYR A 262 9.90 -10.33 -3.33
CA TYR A 262 10.71 -11.50 -3.61
C TYR A 262 12.12 -11.09 -4.05
N ARG A 263 13.08 -11.96 -3.77
CA ARG A 263 14.47 -11.83 -4.20
C ARG A 263 15.04 -13.22 -4.42
N ASP A 264 15.70 -13.43 -5.54
CA ASP A 264 16.35 -14.70 -5.86
C ASP A 264 17.66 -14.90 -5.08
N ASP A 265 18.27 -16.07 -5.24
CA ASP A 265 19.54 -16.44 -4.57
C ASP A 265 20.73 -15.57 -4.99
N LYS A 266 20.63 -14.91 -6.15
CA LYS A 266 21.65 -13.97 -6.66
C LYS A 266 21.41 -12.53 -6.19
N GLY A 267 20.36 -12.31 -5.41
CA GLY A 267 20.00 -11.02 -4.87
C GLY A 267 19.22 -10.11 -5.82
N LYS A 268 18.71 -10.64 -6.92
CA LYS A 268 17.90 -9.90 -7.88
C LYS A 268 16.43 -9.98 -7.48
N PRO A 269 15.71 -8.84 -7.40
CA PRO A 269 14.27 -8.85 -7.20
C PRO A 269 13.52 -9.31 -8.45
N ASP A 270 12.27 -9.72 -8.27
CA ASP A 270 11.35 -9.95 -9.36
C ASP A 270 10.92 -8.64 -10.06
N ALA A 271 10.27 -8.78 -11.21
CA ALA A 271 9.81 -7.68 -12.03
C ALA A 271 8.28 -7.67 -12.07
N LEU A 272 7.68 -6.78 -11.30
CA LEU A 272 6.23 -6.65 -11.15
C LEU A 272 5.63 -5.94 -12.37
N ASP A 273 4.53 -6.45 -12.92
CA ASP A 273 3.75 -5.75 -13.96
C ASP A 273 2.86 -4.70 -13.28
N ILE A 274 3.24 -3.43 -13.42
CA ILE A 274 2.54 -2.30 -12.80
C ILE A 274 2.02 -1.40 -13.91
N ASP A 275 0.72 -1.09 -13.87
CA ASP A 275 0.11 -0.22 -14.88
C ASP A 275 0.68 1.20 -14.79
N PRO A 276 1.41 1.68 -15.81
CA PRO A 276 2.11 2.97 -15.76
C PRO A 276 1.20 4.18 -15.94
N LEU A 277 -0.08 3.97 -16.27
CA LEU A 277 -1.04 5.05 -16.48
C LEU A 277 -1.51 5.68 -15.16
N GLN A 278 -1.30 4.99 -14.04
CA GLN A 278 -1.63 5.50 -12.71
C GLN A 278 -0.38 5.99 -11.99
N SER A 279 -0.59 6.95 -11.09
CA SER A 279 0.42 7.37 -10.11
C SER A 279 0.19 6.61 -8.80
N TYR A 280 1.28 6.15 -8.18
CA TYR A 280 1.21 5.35 -6.96
C TYR A 280 2.05 5.92 -5.83
N ASP A 281 1.54 5.78 -4.61
CA ASP A 281 2.37 5.68 -3.43
C ASP A 281 2.72 4.21 -3.18
N LEU A 282 3.90 3.95 -2.62
CA LEU A 282 4.32 2.64 -2.18
C LEU A 282 4.47 2.63 -0.66
N VAL A 283 3.78 1.69 -0.01
CA VAL A 283 3.99 1.36 1.39
C VAL A 283 4.74 0.03 1.47
N ILE A 284 5.92 0.07 2.06
CA ILE A 284 6.73 -1.10 2.39
C ILE A 284 6.45 -1.41 3.86
N ASN A 285 5.80 -2.53 4.13
CA ASN A 285 5.27 -2.90 5.45
C ASN A 285 6.36 -3.45 6.38
N THR A 286 7.47 -2.71 6.52
CA THR A 286 8.42 -2.86 7.63
C THR A 286 7.82 -2.36 8.94
N VAL A 287 8.56 -2.46 10.04
CA VAL A 287 8.15 -1.91 11.34
C VAL A 287 9.21 -0.92 11.82
N PRO A 288 8.94 0.39 11.87
CA PRO A 288 7.76 1.06 11.29
C PRO A 288 7.71 0.94 9.76
N ALA A 289 6.54 1.22 9.17
CA ALA A 289 6.34 1.14 7.72
C ALA A 289 7.09 2.27 7.00
N LEU A 290 7.71 1.96 5.86
CA LEU A 290 8.29 2.98 4.97
C LEU A 290 7.27 3.36 3.92
N ARG A 291 7.22 4.65 3.58
CA ARG A 291 6.32 5.18 2.55
C ARG A 291 7.12 5.99 1.53
N ALA A 292 6.90 5.71 0.25
CA ALA A 292 7.41 6.48 -0.86
C ALA A 292 6.22 7.05 -1.63
N ASN A 293 6.08 8.38 -1.60
CA ASN A 293 4.96 9.05 -2.26
C ASN A 293 5.29 9.31 -3.73
N ASN A 294 4.27 9.29 -4.58
CA ASN A 294 4.35 9.67 -6.00
C ASN A 294 5.52 9.00 -6.75
N LEU A 295 5.49 7.66 -6.81
CA LEU A 295 6.47 6.84 -7.49
C LEU A 295 6.71 7.29 -8.94
N GLN A 296 7.96 7.59 -9.25
CA GLN A 296 8.39 8.00 -10.59
C GLN A 296 8.63 6.77 -11.46
N LEU A 297 7.60 6.36 -12.21
CA LEU A 297 7.69 5.26 -13.17
C LEU A 297 7.91 5.79 -14.59
N LYS A 298 8.84 5.20 -15.33
CA LYS A 298 9.04 5.42 -16.76
C LYS A 298 8.17 4.40 -17.51
N PRO A 299 7.09 4.82 -18.19
CA PRO A 299 6.21 3.89 -18.87
C PRO A 299 6.94 3.16 -20.02
N GLY A 300 6.52 1.93 -20.29
CA GLY A 300 7.07 1.06 -21.34
C GLY A 300 8.51 0.60 -21.11
N LYS A 301 9.08 0.87 -19.93
CA LYS A 301 10.46 0.52 -19.58
C LYS A 301 10.51 -0.35 -18.33
N ALA A 302 11.64 -1.03 -18.16
CA ALA A 302 12.00 -1.62 -16.89
C ALA A 302 12.40 -0.50 -15.92
N ASN A 303 11.74 -0.46 -14.77
CA ASN A 303 11.99 0.47 -13.68
C ASN A 303 12.65 -0.30 -12.54
N VAL A 304 13.72 0.26 -11.99
CA VAL A 304 14.41 -0.27 -10.82
C VAL A 304 14.36 0.81 -9.75
N LEU A 305 13.70 0.50 -8.64
CA LEU A 305 13.53 1.41 -7.51
C LEU A 305 14.23 0.80 -6.30
N SER A 306 14.99 1.62 -5.56
CA SER A 306 15.74 1.15 -4.39
C SER A 306 15.34 1.92 -3.15
N PHE A 307 15.01 1.21 -2.07
CA PHE A 307 14.61 1.79 -0.80
C PHE A 307 15.47 1.23 0.33
N LYS A 308 16.07 2.13 1.11
CA LYS A 308 16.81 1.74 2.31
C LYS A 308 15.84 1.28 3.38
N SER A 309 15.97 0.03 3.79
CA SER A 309 15.22 -0.59 4.87
C SER A 309 16.17 -1.41 5.76
N PRO A 310 17.18 -0.80 6.40
CA PRO A 310 18.08 -1.52 7.30
C PRO A 310 17.29 -2.10 8.47
N ARG A 311 17.45 -3.41 8.75
CA ARG A 311 16.69 -4.10 9.81
C ARG A 311 17.58 -4.88 10.75
N GLY A 312 17.13 -4.95 12.00
CA GLY A 312 17.61 -5.90 13.00
C GLY A 312 16.44 -6.71 13.56
N THR A 313 16.76 -7.66 14.44
CA THR A 313 15.76 -8.54 15.05
C THR A 313 15.67 -8.25 16.54
N LEU A 314 14.46 -8.00 17.05
CA LEU A 314 14.16 -8.05 18.47
C LEU A 314 13.74 -9.47 18.84
N TRP A 315 14.43 -10.08 19.79
CA TRP A 315 14.06 -11.36 20.39
C TRP A 315 13.47 -11.11 21.78
N LEU A 316 12.16 -11.33 21.91
CA LEU A 316 11.49 -11.30 23.20
C LEU A 316 11.69 -12.66 23.86
N GLN A 317 12.78 -12.80 24.62
CA GLN A 317 13.19 -14.08 25.19
C GLN A 317 12.40 -14.38 26.45
N SER A 318 11.70 -15.52 26.48
CA SER A 318 11.13 -16.02 27.72
C SER A 318 12.24 -16.37 28.71
N PRO A 319 12.17 -15.92 29.97
CA PRO A 319 13.07 -16.41 31.01
C PRO A 319 12.88 -17.92 31.24
N PRO A 320 13.90 -18.62 31.79
CA PRO A 320 13.88 -20.07 31.97
C PRO A 320 13.00 -20.48 33.17
N LEU A 321 11.69 -20.39 33.01
CA LEU A 321 10.70 -20.69 34.05
C LEU A 321 9.51 -21.47 33.49
N SER A 322 9.08 -22.51 34.21
CA SER A 322 7.98 -23.39 33.81
C SER A 322 7.24 -23.94 35.04
N PRO A 323 5.91 -23.68 35.19
CA PRO A 323 5.11 -22.74 34.42
C PRO A 323 5.49 -21.28 34.72
N ASN A 324 5.11 -20.35 33.83
CA ASN A 324 5.24 -18.92 34.11
C ASN A 324 4.09 -18.45 35.01
N PRO A 325 4.36 -17.87 36.21
CA PRO A 325 3.30 -17.35 37.07
C PRO A 325 2.45 -16.25 36.44
N TYR A 326 2.97 -15.52 35.45
CA TYR A 326 2.19 -14.55 34.67
C TYR A 326 1.39 -15.16 33.51
N GLY A 327 1.57 -16.45 33.21
CA GLY A 327 1.04 -17.07 32.00
C GLY A 327 1.72 -16.55 30.73
N THR A 328 0.93 -16.21 29.72
CA THR A 328 1.44 -15.70 28.44
C THR A 328 1.83 -14.23 28.54
N MET A 329 3.13 -13.98 28.59
CA MET A 329 3.66 -12.63 28.68
C MET A 329 3.71 -11.92 27.33
N GLN A 330 3.42 -10.63 27.34
CA GLN A 330 3.46 -9.73 26.18
C GLN A 330 4.35 -8.52 26.44
N ALA A 331 4.87 -7.96 25.35
CA ALA A 331 5.50 -6.65 25.34
C ALA A 331 4.91 -5.76 24.25
N VAL A 332 4.86 -4.48 24.54
CA VAL A 332 4.47 -3.41 23.61
C VAL A 332 5.74 -2.70 23.15
N ILE A 333 5.91 -2.55 21.84
CA ILE A 333 7.07 -1.92 21.23
C ILE A 333 6.64 -0.57 20.63
N ARG A 334 7.35 0.48 21.01
CA ARG A 334 7.19 1.85 20.48
C ARG A 334 8.51 2.36 19.95
N GLN A 335 8.45 3.24 18.96
CA GLN A 335 9.64 4.01 18.58
C GLN A 335 9.96 5.00 19.70
N ALA A 336 11.25 5.23 19.99
CA ALA A 336 11.64 6.13 21.08
C ALA A 336 11.11 7.54 20.83
N GLY A 337 10.40 8.10 21.82
CA GLY A 337 9.77 9.43 21.75
C GLY A 337 8.37 9.44 21.12
N GLU A 338 7.91 8.32 20.56
CA GLU A 338 6.59 8.22 19.92
C GLU A 338 5.59 7.47 20.81
N PRO A 339 4.39 8.01 21.07
CA PRO A 339 3.40 7.36 21.91
C PRO A 339 2.71 6.17 21.20
N ALA A 340 2.76 6.15 19.87
CA ALA A 340 2.10 5.14 19.05
C ALA A 340 2.73 3.75 19.24
N THR A 341 1.87 2.78 19.50
CA THR A 341 2.28 1.36 19.51
C THR A 341 2.57 0.90 18.09
N LEU A 342 3.79 0.43 17.85
CA LEU A 342 4.15 -0.18 16.56
C LEU A 342 3.69 -1.62 16.50
N VAL A 343 4.00 -2.39 17.54
CA VAL A 343 3.76 -3.84 17.60
C VAL A 343 3.52 -4.27 19.03
N ALA A 344 2.62 -5.23 19.24
CA ALA A 344 2.51 -6.00 20.48
C ALA A 344 2.77 -7.49 20.17
N ARG A 345 3.67 -8.12 20.93
CA ARG A 345 4.05 -9.53 20.73
C ARG A 345 4.23 -10.27 22.04
N THR A 346 3.97 -11.57 22.00
CA THR A 346 4.24 -12.46 23.11
C THR A 346 5.72 -12.82 23.18
N PHE A 347 6.22 -13.06 24.39
CA PHE A 347 7.55 -13.63 24.60
C PHE A 347 7.63 -15.02 23.95
N GLY A 348 8.82 -15.36 23.43
CA GLY A 348 9.09 -16.51 22.56
C GLY A 348 9.14 -16.16 21.07
N ASN A 349 8.86 -14.91 20.68
CA ASN A 349 8.83 -14.49 19.27
C ASN A 349 10.00 -13.59 18.88
N ARG A 350 10.41 -13.70 17.61
CA ARG A 350 11.28 -12.73 16.92
C ARG A 350 10.44 -11.68 16.21
N GLN A 351 10.86 -10.43 16.27
CA GLN A 351 10.26 -9.33 15.53
C GLN A 351 11.34 -8.55 14.79
N LYS A 352 11.31 -8.56 13.46
CA LYS A 352 12.19 -7.68 12.66
C LYS A 352 11.69 -6.24 12.74
N LEU A 353 12.60 -5.32 13.08
CA LEU A 353 12.35 -3.88 13.19
C LEU A 353 13.36 -3.13 12.30
N LEU A 354 13.01 -1.94 11.81
CA LEU A 354 14.00 -1.05 11.21
C LEU A 354 15.05 -0.65 12.27
N THR A 355 16.26 -0.35 11.84
CA THR A 355 17.29 0.15 12.77
C THR A 355 16.85 1.45 13.42
N GLY A 356 17.09 1.59 14.73
CA GLY A 356 16.64 2.76 15.47
C GLY A 356 16.60 2.52 16.98
N LYS A 357 16.15 3.54 17.71
CA LYS A 357 15.92 3.47 19.16
C LYS A 357 14.45 3.16 19.43
N TYR A 358 14.21 2.24 20.35
CA TYR A 358 12.87 1.76 20.70
C TYR A 358 12.69 1.71 22.21
N GLU A 359 11.43 1.79 22.61
CA GLU A 359 10.96 1.48 23.95
C GLU A 359 10.20 0.15 23.90
N VAL A 360 10.55 -0.77 24.80
CA VAL A 360 9.85 -2.04 24.99
C VAL A 360 9.24 -2.04 26.38
N GLU A 361 7.91 -1.90 26.45
CA GLU A 361 7.13 -1.99 27.68
C GLU A 361 6.70 -3.44 27.88
N ILE A 362 7.31 -4.09 28.85
CA ILE A 362 7.01 -5.47 29.26
C ILE A 362 5.86 -5.42 30.26
N LEU A 363 4.79 -6.15 29.98
CA LEU A 363 3.55 -6.13 30.76
C LEU A 363 3.63 -6.97 32.05
N THR A 364 4.75 -6.92 32.76
CA THR A 364 4.93 -7.53 34.10
C THR A 364 4.23 -6.71 35.17
N LEU A 365 4.23 -7.20 36.41
CA LEU A 365 3.78 -6.45 37.58
C LEU A 365 4.93 -6.23 38.57
N PRO A 366 5.38 -4.99 38.84
CA PRO A 366 5.14 -3.79 38.03
C PRO A 366 5.65 -3.92 36.60
N ARG A 367 5.16 -3.04 35.72
CA ARG A 367 5.60 -2.98 34.32
C ARG A 367 7.07 -2.58 34.24
N ILE A 368 7.78 -3.14 33.27
CA ILE A 368 9.19 -2.83 33.03
C ILE A 368 9.31 -2.18 31.66
N THR A 369 9.92 -1.00 31.62
CA THR A 369 10.27 -0.33 30.36
C THR A 369 11.76 -0.50 30.08
N ARG A 370 12.10 -0.92 28.86
CA ARG A 370 13.48 -1.03 28.37
C ARG A 370 13.68 -0.15 27.15
N HIS A 371 14.70 0.71 27.20
CA HIS A 371 15.17 1.44 26.02
C HIS A 371 16.25 0.63 25.33
N ILE A 372 16.03 0.32 24.05
CA ILE A 372 16.94 -0.51 23.26
C ILE A 372 17.32 0.19 21.95
N THR A 373 18.41 -0.27 21.36
CA THR A 373 18.81 0.11 20.00
C THR A 373 18.85 -1.13 19.12
N ILE A 374 18.09 -1.11 18.03
CA ILE A 374 18.11 -2.14 17.00
C ILE A 374 19.16 -1.76 15.97
N ARG A 375 20.11 -2.67 15.73
CA ARG A 375 21.22 -2.51 14.79
C ARG A 375 21.07 -3.47 13.62
N GLN A 376 21.58 -3.06 12.47
CA GLN A 376 21.45 -3.82 11.22
C GLN A 376 22.04 -5.22 11.36
N GLY A 377 21.28 -6.24 10.95
CA GLY A 377 21.69 -7.64 10.94
C GLY A 377 21.91 -8.27 12.33
N GLN A 378 21.73 -7.51 13.42
CA GLN A 378 21.94 -7.99 14.78
C GLN A 378 20.61 -8.42 15.43
N GLU A 379 20.73 -9.36 16.37
CA GLU A 379 19.63 -9.74 17.27
C GLU A 379 19.81 -9.02 18.62
N THR A 380 18.82 -8.21 18.98
CA THR A 380 18.73 -7.54 20.28
C THR A 380 17.78 -8.34 21.17
N VAL A 381 18.28 -8.82 22.30
CA VAL A 381 17.51 -9.63 23.23
C VAL A 381 16.87 -8.75 24.31
N VAL A 382 15.59 -8.97 24.57
CA VAL A 382 14.88 -8.39 25.72
C VAL A 382 14.22 -9.51 26.50
N THR A 383 14.47 -9.53 27.80
CA THR A 383 13.91 -10.47 28.77
C THR A 383 13.54 -9.72 30.06
N TYR A 384 12.93 -10.43 31.01
CA TYR A 384 12.59 -9.96 32.35
C TYR A 384 12.96 -11.03 33.38
N ASP A 385 13.09 -10.61 34.64
CA ASP A 385 13.44 -11.53 35.72
C ASP A 385 12.27 -12.47 36.04
N ALA A 386 12.56 -13.69 36.49
CA ALA A 386 11.50 -14.58 36.94
C ALA A 386 10.72 -13.94 38.09
N PRO A 387 9.38 -13.86 38.02
CA PRO A 387 8.61 -13.30 39.13
C PRO A 387 8.72 -14.19 40.37
N GLY A 388 8.62 -13.58 41.54
CA GLY A 388 8.22 -14.30 42.74
C GLY A 388 6.70 -14.29 42.88
N THR A 389 6.19 -15.10 43.82
CA THR A 389 4.76 -15.17 44.13
C THR A 389 4.50 -14.59 45.50
N LEU A 390 3.70 -13.54 45.60
CA LEU A 390 3.15 -13.08 46.86
C LEU A 390 1.95 -13.95 47.23
N ASN A 391 2.01 -14.61 48.37
CA ASN A 391 0.88 -15.32 48.97
C ASN A 391 0.33 -14.50 50.15
N ILE A 392 -0.87 -13.97 50.02
CA ILE A 392 -1.54 -13.18 51.06
C ILE A 392 -2.39 -14.12 51.90
N ILE A 393 -2.08 -14.21 53.19
CA ILE A 393 -2.75 -15.07 54.16
C ILE A 393 -3.73 -14.23 54.98
N THR A 394 -5.00 -14.26 54.64
CA THR A 394 -6.09 -13.64 55.41
C THR A 394 -7.41 -14.32 55.06
N ASP A 395 -8.27 -14.57 56.04
CA ASP A 395 -9.65 -15.05 55.85
C ASP A 395 -10.65 -13.90 55.67
N LEU A 396 -10.21 -12.66 55.84
CA LEU A 396 -11.04 -11.48 55.79
C LEU A 396 -11.23 -11.00 54.35
N LYS A 397 -12.49 -10.73 53.99
CA LYS A 397 -12.83 -9.98 52.78
C LYS A 397 -12.58 -8.49 53.02
N GLY A 398 -12.03 -7.80 52.03
CA GLY A 398 -11.74 -6.37 52.19
C GLY A 398 -11.22 -5.72 50.92
N TYR A 399 -10.61 -4.56 51.13
CA TYR A 399 -10.04 -3.70 50.11
C TYR A 399 -8.56 -3.56 50.39
N GLY A 400 -7.72 -3.80 49.38
CA GLY A 400 -6.29 -3.62 49.54
C GLY A 400 -5.58 -3.33 48.24
N SER A 401 -4.39 -2.75 48.40
CA SER A 401 -3.54 -2.34 47.29
C SER A 401 -2.09 -2.68 47.60
N ILE A 402 -1.35 -3.01 46.55
CA ILE A 402 0.09 -3.24 46.61
C ILE A 402 0.80 -2.02 46.02
N TYR A 403 1.84 -1.59 46.72
CA TYR A 403 2.72 -0.50 46.33
C TYR A 403 4.14 -1.03 46.19
N ARG A 404 4.86 -0.60 45.14
CA ARG A 404 6.31 -0.76 45.05
C ARG A 404 6.98 0.34 45.89
N LEU A 405 7.95 -0.04 46.71
CA LEU A 405 8.77 0.92 47.45
C LEU A 405 9.96 1.34 46.59
N ASN A 406 10.13 2.65 46.43
CA ASN A 406 11.20 3.25 45.65
C ASN A 406 12.43 3.52 46.53
N GLN A 407 13.55 3.91 45.92
CA GLN A 407 14.80 4.18 46.65
C GLN A 407 14.78 5.50 47.43
N ASP A 408 13.89 6.41 47.08
CA ASP A 408 13.70 7.74 47.69
C ASP A 408 12.61 7.75 48.79
N ASP A 409 12.32 6.58 49.37
CA ASP A 409 11.24 6.33 50.34
C ASP A 409 9.81 6.63 49.83
N SER A 410 9.65 7.02 48.57
CA SER A 410 8.34 7.12 47.94
C SER A 410 7.79 5.73 47.60
N GLN A 411 6.48 5.64 47.33
CA GLN A 411 5.84 4.40 46.93
C GLN A 411 4.96 4.61 45.70
N THR A 412 5.00 3.66 44.77
CA THR A 412 4.19 3.67 43.55
C THR A 412 3.09 2.62 43.65
N TRP A 413 1.84 3.01 43.45
CA TRP A 413 0.73 2.07 43.38
C TRP A 413 0.84 1.18 42.14
N ILE A 414 0.70 -0.16 42.29
CA ILE A 414 0.90 -1.10 41.18
C ILE A 414 -0.27 -2.07 40.97
N TYR A 415 -1.04 -2.39 42.02
CA TYR A 415 -2.08 -3.41 41.95
C TYR A 415 -3.15 -3.19 43.01
N ASN A 416 -4.41 -3.44 42.66
CA ASN A 416 -5.50 -3.57 43.62
C ASN A 416 -5.85 -5.04 43.78
N LEU A 417 -6.03 -5.47 45.04
CA LEU A 417 -6.60 -6.77 45.32
C LEU A 417 -8.04 -6.83 44.79
N PRO A 418 -8.50 -7.98 44.27
CA PRO A 418 -9.88 -8.16 43.85
C PRO A 418 -10.87 -7.85 44.98
N GLU A 419 -11.93 -7.09 44.67
CA GLU A 419 -12.96 -6.77 45.65
C GLU A 419 -13.68 -8.05 46.12
N GLY A 420 -13.73 -8.26 47.44
CA GLY A 420 -14.40 -9.41 48.04
C GLY A 420 -13.60 -10.72 48.04
N GLY A 421 -12.30 -10.68 47.71
CA GLY A 421 -11.39 -11.82 47.51
C GLY A 421 -11.29 -12.84 48.66
N SER A 422 -10.97 -14.08 48.27
CA SER A 422 -10.94 -15.32 49.06
C SER A 422 -9.80 -15.41 50.08
N SER A 423 -9.82 -16.46 50.92
CA SER A 423 -8.91 -16.69 52.04
C SER A 423 -7.41 -16.88 51.69
N LYS A 424 -7.07 -17.02 50.39
CA LYS A 424 -5.70 -17.15 49.88
C LYS A 424 -5.60 -16.49 48.50
N MET A 425 -4.71 -15.52 48.34
CA MET A 425 -4.50 -14.82 47.06
C MET A 425 -3.02 -14.90 46.67
N ASN A 426 -2.76 -15.41 45.47
CA ASN A 426 -1.42 -15.49 44.89
C ASN A 426 -1.26 -14.41 43.81
N VAL A 427 -0.31 -13.50 43.99
CA VAL A 427 -0.03 -12.41 43.06
C VAL A 427 1.42 -12.53 42.56
N PRO A 428 1.66 -12.80 41.27
CA PRO A 428 3.01 -12.79 40.72
C PRO A 428 3.55 -11.35 40.66
N LEU A 429 4.76 -11.14 41.16
CA LEU A 429 5.42 -9.83 41.22
C LEU A 429 6.88 -9.94 40.77
N GLN A 430 7.38 -8.92 40.08
CA GLN A 430 8.80 -8.78 39.80
C GLN A 430 9.60 -8.63 41.10
N PRO A 431 10.88 -9.04 41.14
CA PRO A 431 11.71 -8.86 42.33
C PRO A 431 11.77 -7.40 42.79
N GLY A 432 11.67 -7.18 44.09
CA GLY A 432 11.65 -5.83 44.67
C GLY A 432 11.05 -5.77 46.07
N ASN A 433 11.02 -4.56 46.62
CA ASN A 433 10.42 -4.25 47.91
C ASN A 433 9.03 -3.65 47.71
N TYR A 434 8.08 -4.11 48.52
CA TYR A 434 6.67 -3.78 48.37
C TYR A 434 6.00 -3.53 49.71
N ARG A 435 4.87 -2.83 49.66
CA ARG A 435 3.95 -2.66 50.77
C ARG A 435 2.55 -3.10 50.36
N LEU A 436 1.94 -3.92 51.19
CA LEU A 436 0.53 -4.29 51.10
C LEU A 436 -0.22 -3.46 52.14
N VAL A 437 -1.23 -2.71 51.69
CA VAL A 437 -2.16 -1.99 52.57
C VAL A 437 -3.53 -2.62 52.40
N PHE A 438 -4.17 -2.99 53.50
CA PHE A 438 -5.44 -3.69 53.46
C PHE A 438 -6.36 -3.26 54.61
N ARG A 439 -7.65 -3.14 54.32
CA ARG A 439 -8.71 -2.93 55.31
C ARG A 439 -9.81 -3.96 55.12
N SER A 440 -10.24 -4.60 56.20
CA SER A 440 -11.41 -5.47 56.20
C SER A 440 -12.66 -4.71 55.74
N LYS A 441 -13.52 -5.36 54.97
CA LYS A 441 -14.78 -4.80 54.47
C LYS A 441 -15.67 -4.29 55.60
N ASN A 442 -15.65 -4.99 56.74
CA ASN A 442 -16.48 -4.69 57.90
C ASN A 442 -15.88 -3.64 58.85
N ALA A 443 -14.68 -3.14 58.57
CA ALA A 443 -14.05 -2.11 59.41
C ALA A 443 -14.78 -0.76 59.28
N THR A 444 -15.05 -0.11 60.41
CA THR A 444 -15.83 1.15 60.51
C THR A 444 -15.04 2.43 60.25
N GLY A 445 -13.78 2.33 59.81
CA GLY A 445 -12.93 3.48 59.51
C GLY A 445 -11.61 3.11 58.84
N SER A 446 -10.98 4.08 58.16
CA SER A 446 -9.71 3.90 57.44
C SER A 446 -8.52 3.60 58.37
N LYS A 447 -8.57 4.08 59.62
CA LYS A 447 -7.54 3.84 60.65
C LYS A 447 -7.33 2.35 60.99
N PHE A 448 -8.27 1.47 60.63
CA PHE A 448 -8.17 0.03 60.82
C PHE A 448 -7.53 -0.70 59.63
N SER A 449 -6.77 0.02 58.82
CA SER A 449 -5.98 -0.59 57.75
C SER A 449 -4.69 -1.18 58.34
N ASP A 450 -4.32 -2.39 57.94
CA ASP A 450 -3.00 -2.95 58.21
C ASP A 450 -2.08 -2.69 57.02
N ALA A 451 -0.80 -2.40 57.30
CA ALA A 451 0.21 -2.12 56.31
C ALA A 451 1.44 -2.99 56.58
N ARG A 452 1.80 -3.85 55.62
CA ARG A 452 2.93 -4.79 55.73
C ARG A 452 3.91 -4.58 54.60
N THR A 453 5.18 -4.37 54.95
CA THR A 453 6.28 -4.33 53.99
C THR A 453 6.87 -5.73 53.81
N PHE A 454 7.24 -6.09 52.59
CA PHE A 454 7.84 -7.38 52.26
C PHE A 454 8.73 -7.28 51.02
N THR A 455 9.58 -8.29 50.82
CA THR A 455 10.46 -8.39 49.65
C THR A 455 10.09 -9.60 48.81
N ILE A 456 9.99 -9.41 47.49
CA ILE A 456 9.82 -10.49 46.52
C ILE A 456 11.18 -10.82 45.91
N LYS A 457 11.51 -12.11 45.92
CA LYS A 457 12.69 -12.68 45.27
C LYS A 457 12.27 -13.52 44.08
N SER A 458 13.13 -13.56 43.07
CA SER A 458 12.93 -14.30 41.82
C SER A 458 12.64 -15.78 42.09
N GLY A 459 11.52 -16.29 41.55
CA GLY A 459 11.11 -17.69 41.67
C GLY A 459 10.68 -18.16 43.06
N GLN A 460 10.66 -17.28 44.08
CA GLN A 460 10.31 -17.65 45.46
C GLN A 460 8.87 -17.24 45.80
N THR A 461 8.27 -17.95 46.77
CA THR A 461 6.99 -17.54 47.36
C THR A 461 7.23 -16.76 48.65
N THR A 462 6.72 -15.54 48.74
CA THR A 462 6.73 -14.72 49.95
C THR A 462 5.34 -14.72 50.55
N SER A 463 5.19 -15.21 51.78
CA SER A 463 3.90 -15.21 52.48
C SER A 463 3.78 -14.01 53.42
N VAL A 464 2.66 -13.30 53.35
CA VAL A 464 2.36 -12.13 54.18
C VAL A 464 1.02 -12.33 54.88
N SER A 465 1.03 -12.33 56.21
CA SER A 465 -0.18 -12.38 57.03
C SER A 465 -0.63 -10.96 57.38
N LEU A 466 -1.93 -10.71 57.27
CA LEU A 466 -2.56 -9.43 57.64
C LEU A 466 -3.19 -9.52 59.04
N PHE A 467 -3.17 -8.40 59.76
CA PHE A 467 -3.69 -8.27 61.13
C PHE A 467 -3.07 -9.24 62.13
N GLY A 468 -1.82 -9.66 61.90
CA GLY A 468 -1.06 -10.46 62.87
C GLY A 468 -0.91 -9.73 64.21
N LYS A 469 -0.99 -10.48 65.31
CA LYS A 469 -0.57 -10.03 66.64
C LYS A 469 0.88 -9.59 66.66
#